data_AF-A0A0Q5Z0E6-F1
#
_entry.id   AF-A0A0Q5Z0E6-F1
#
_cell.length_a   1.000
_cell.length_b   1.000
_cell.length_c   1.000
_cell.angle_alpha   90.00
_cell.angle_beta   90.00
_cell.angle_gamma   90.00
#
_symmetry.space_group_name_H-M   'P 1'
#
loop_
_entity.id
_entity.type
_entity.pdbx_description
1 polymer ?
#
loop_
_entity_poly.entity_id
_entity_poly.type
_entity_poly.pdbx_seq_one_letter_code
_entity_poly.pdbx_strand_id
1 'polypeptide(L)' 'MSSAFSCASLGIVPTVRHADYIGSWLEVLREDNRAIVRAASQASKAADYLLGFVPGAIECTSLHSVVADHEAA' A
#
# COMPACT_ATOMS: atom_id res chain seq x y z
N MET A 1 8.46 -1.69 -1.43
CA MET A 1 7.17 -2.21 -0.91
C MET A 1 5.97 -1.45 -1.47
N SER A 2 5.88 -0.13 -1.36
CA SER A 2 4.71 0.63 -1.88
C SER A 2 4.45 0.38 -3.37
N SER A 3 5.49 0.44 -4.20
CA SER A 3 5.40 0.10 -5.63
C SER A 3 4.87 -1.31 -5.89
N ALA A 4 5.23 -2.30 -5.07
CA ALA A 4 4.73 -3.67 -5.20
C ALA A 4 3.23 -3.77 -4.86
N PHE A 5 2.77 -3.07 -3.83
CA PHE A 5 1.34 -3.01 -3.49
C PHE A 5 0.54 -2.32 -4.60
N SER A 6 1.00 -1.17 -5.10
CA SER A 6 0.35 -0.50 -6.23
C SER A 6 0.34 -1.36 -7.50
N CYS A 7 1.45 -2.05 -7.83
CA CYS A 7 1.48 -2.95 -8.98
C CYS A 7 0.47 -4.08 -8.86
N ALA A 8 0.36 -4.69 -7.67
CA ALA A 8 -0.62 -5.73 -7.41
C ALA A 8 -2.06 -5.22 -7.60
N SER A 9 -2.39 -4.04 -7.05
CA SER A 9 -3.72 -3.44 -7.18
C SER A 9 -4.08 -3.07 -8.61
N LEU A 10 -3.08 -2.73 -9.43
CA LEU A 10 -3.28 -2.30 -10.82
C LEU A 10 -3.06 -3.45 -11.84
N GLY A 11 -2.76 -4.67 -11.39
CA GLY A 11 -2.48 -5.80 -12.29
C GLY A 11 -1.19 -5.65 -13.10
N ILE A 12 -0.24 -4.84 -12.64
CA ILE A 12 1.04 -4.59 -13.31
C ILE A 12 2.04 -5.67 -12.90
N VAL A 13 2.65 -6.36 -13.87
CA VAL A 13 3.77 -7.27 -13.63
C VAL A 13 5.06 -6.46 -13.52
N PRO A 14 5.71 -6.40 -12.34
CA PRO A 14 6.92 -5.62 -12.18
C PRO A 14 8.13 -6.33 -12.81
N THR A 15 9.09 -5.54 -13.30
CA THR A 15 10.42 -6.03 -13.65
C THR A 15 11.45 -5.53 -12.64
N VAL A 16 12.36 -6.40 -12.24
CA VAL A 16 13.48 -6.02 -11.36
C VAL A 16 14.58 -5.43 -12.22
N ARG A 17 15.09 -4.25 -11.85
CA ARG A 17 16.23 -3.62 -12.54
C ARG A 17 17.54 -3.68 -11.75
N HIS A 18 17.49 -3.56 -10.41
CA HIS A 18 18.68 -3.57 -9.56
C HIS A 18 18.29 -3.99 -8.13
N ALA A 19 19.14 -4.76 -7.44
CA ALA A 19 18.84 -5.35 -6.13
C ALA A 19 19.82 -4.92 -5.02
N ASP A 20 20.62 -3.88 -5.26
CA ASP A 20 21.71 -3.44 -4.36
C ASP A 20 21.21 -3.01 -2.97
N TYR A 21 19.94 -2.62 -2.86
CA TYR A 21 19.29 -2.28 -1.60
C TYR A 21 19.11 -3.48 -0.65
N ILE A 22 19.18 -4.73 -1.13
CA ILE A 22 19.00 -5.91 -0.27
C ILE A 22 20.07 -5.94 0.82
N GLY A 23 21.33 -5.61 0.48
CA GLY A 23 22.43 -5.57 1.44
C GLY A 23 22.17 -4.61 2.60
N SER A 24 21.71 -3.39 2.31
CA SER A 24 21.40 -2.41 3.37
C SER A 24 20.22 -2.85 4.24
N TRP A 25 19.21 -3.51 3.64
CA TRP A 25 18.06 -4.02 4.40
C TRP A 25 18.43 -5.20 5.32
N LEU A 26 19.41 -6.03 4.94
CA LEU A 26 19.88 -7.11 5.81
C LEU A 26 20.52 -6.57 7.10
N GLU A 27 21.29 -5.47 7.01
CA GLU A 27 21.85 -4.82 8.21
C GLU A 27 20.74 -4.23 9.09
N VAL A 28 19.78 -3.51 8.49
CA VAL A 28 18.62 -2.97 9.23
C VAL A 28 17.84 -4.08 9.96
N LEU A 29 17.65 -5.23 9.33
CA LEU A 29 16.87 -6.35 9.91
C LEU A 29 17.65 -7.12 10.98
N ARG A 30 18.98 -7.08 10.97
CA ARG A 30 19.81 -7.60 12.05
C ARG A 30 19.67 -6.78 13.32
N GLU A 31 19.52 -5.46 13.17
CA GLU A 31 19.35 -4.53 14.29
C GLU A 31 17.90 -4.47 14.79
N ASP A 32 16.92 -4.56 13.88
CA ASP A 32 15.49 -4.41 14.21
C ASP A 32 14.62 -5.37 13.39
N ASN A 33 14.21 -6.48 14.02
CA ASN A 33 13.34 -7.49 13.40
C ASN A 33 11.93 -6.98 13.05
N ARG A 34 11.49 -5.84 13.60
CA ARG A 34 10.20 -5.22 13.30
C ARG A 34 10.29 -4.17 12.21
N ALA A 35 11.49 -3.82 11.72
CA ALA A 35 11.68 -2.82 10.68
C ALA A 35 10.87 -3.15 9.42
N ILE A 36 10.80 -4.43 9.02
CA ILE A 36 10.03 -4.86 7.84
C ILE A 36 8.53 -4.59 7.98
N VAL A 37 7.96 -4.83 9.17
CA VAL A 37 6.52 -4.62 9.42
C VAL A 37 6.20 -3.14 9.46
N ARG A 38 7.07 -2.31 10.05
CA ARG A 38 6.94 -0.84 10.03
C ARG A 38 7.04 -0.28 8.62
N ALA A 39 8.01 -0.76 7.84
CA ALA A 39 8.17 -0.38 6.45
C ALA A 39 6.95 -0.78 5.61
N ALA A 40 6.41 -1.98 5.84
CA ALA A 40 5.18 -2.44 5.20
C ALA A 40 3.99 -1.55 5.55
N SER A 41 3.80 -1.20 6.84
CA SER A 41 2.72 -0.29 7.26
C SER A 41 2.79 1.07 6.57
N GLN A 42 3.98 1.66 6.46
CA GLN A 42 4.17 2.92 5.74
C GLN A 42 3.91 2.76 4.24
N ALA A 43 4.38 1.66 3.66
CA ALA A 43 4.16 1.35 2.26
C ALA A 43 2.67 1.16 1.91
N SER A 44 1.89 0.54 2.78
CA SER A 44 0.43 0.41 2.64
C SER A 44 -0.22 1.78 2.57
N LYS A 45 0.05 2.66 3.55
CA LYS A 45 -0.50 4.03 3.57
C LYS A 45 -0.16 4.82 2.30
N ALA A 46 1.07 4.70 1.82
CA ALA A 46 1.49 5.35 0.59
C ALA A 46 0.76 4.79 -0.64
N ALA A 47 0.59 3.46 -0.72
CA ALA A 47 -0.16 2.84 -1.80
C ALA A 47 -1.64 3.25 -1.76
N ASP A 48 -2.28 3.20 -0.60
CA ASP A 48 -3.67 3.61 -0.40
C ASP A 48 -3.89 5.07 -0.82
N TYR A 49 -2.97 5.96 -0.43
CA TYR A 49 -3.00 7.36 -0.84
C TYR A 49 -2.96 7.51 -2.36
N LEU A 50 -2.02 6.84 -3.04
CA LEU A 50 -1.90 6.91 -4.50
C LEU A 50 -3.11 6.30 -5.21
N LEU A 51 -3.61 5.16 -4.72
CA LEU A 51 -4.75 4.45 -5.31
C LEU A 51 -6.06 5.23 -5.12
N GLY A 52 -6.15 6.08 -4.09
CA GLY A 52 -7.27 7.00 -3.90
C GLY A 52 -7.47 7.99 -5.05
N PHE A 53 -6.47 8.22 -5.90
CA PHE A 53 -6.58 9.08 -7.09
C PHE A 53 -6.92 8.31 -8.37
N VAL A 54 -7.06 6.98 -8.32
CA VAL A 54 -7.41 6.19 -9.50
C VAL A 54 -8.87 6.43 -9.89
N PRO A 55 -9.16 6.85 -11.14
CA PRO A 55 -10.53 7.05 -11.62
C PRO A 55 -11.38 5.80 -11.43
N GLY A 56 -12.57 5.93 -10.83
CA GLY A 56 -13.46 4.81 -10.50
C GLY A 56 -13.23 4.15 -9.14
N ALA A 57 -12.10 4.40 -8.47
CA ALA A 57 -11.88 3.88 -7.11
C ALA A 57 -12.66 4.67 -6.03
N ILE A 58 -12.90 5.97 -6.27
CA ILE A 58 -13.62 6.86 -5.34
C ILE A 58 -15.15 6.54 -5.29
N GLU A 59 -15.71 5.90 -6.33
CA GLU A 59 -17.14 5.56 -6.37
C GLU A 59 -17.55 4.57 -5.27
N CYS A 60 -16.66 3.64 -4.88
CA CYS A 60 -16.95 2.65 -3.84
C CYS A 60 -16.95 3.25 -2.42
N THR A 61 -16.06 4.22 -2.15
CA THR A 61 -16.03 4.90 -0.85
C THR A 61 -17.25 5.80 -0.64
N SER A 62 -17.79 6.39 -1.72
CA SER A 62 -18.97 7.24 -1.64
C SER A 62 -20.26 6.46 -1.34
N LEU A 63 -20.35 5.16 -1.65
CA LEU A 63 -21.57 4.38 -1.40
C LEU A 63 -21.66 3.88 0.05
N HIS A 64 -20.52 3.68 0.73
CA HIS A 64 -20.51 3.17 2.10
C HIS A 64 -20.87 4.22 3.16
N SER A 65 -20.71 5.52 2.88
CA SER A 65 -21.14 6.59 3.80
C SER A 65 -22.65 6.81 3.80
N VAL A 66 -23.32 6.58 2.67
CA VAL A 66 -24.78 6.82 2.53
C VAL A 66 -25.60 5.75 3.26
N VAL A 67 -25.06 4.52 3.40
CA VAL A 67 -25.75 3.42 4.09
C VAL A 67 -25.70 3.59 5.61
N ALA A 68 -24.62 4.17 6.16
CA ALA A 68 -24.48 4.38 7.61
C ALA A 68 -25.45 5.44 8.18
N ASP A 69 -25.87 6.42 7.36
CA ASP A 69 -26.80 7.47 7.79
C ASP A 69 -28.28 7.05 7.72
N HIS A 70 -28.60 5.93 7.06
CA HIS A 70 -29.97 5.45 6.86
C HIS A 70 -30.46 4.42 7.90
N GLU A 71 -29.60 3.95 8.82
CA GLU A 71 -29.95 2.92 9.82
C GLU A 71 -30.21 3.49 11.23
N ALA A 72 -30.27 4.82 11.39
CA ALA A 72 -30.45 5.50 12.68
C ALA A 72 -31.73 6.37 12.79
N ALA A 73 -32.79 6.07 12.02
CA ALA A 73 -34.07 6.79 12.05
C ALA A 73 -35.27 5.85 12.21
#